data_AF-A0A267GBD2-F1
#
_entry.id   AF-A0A267GBD2-F1
#
_cell.length_a   1.000
_cell.length_b   1.000
_cell.length_c   1.000
_cell.angle_alpha   90.00
_cell.angle_beta   90.00
_cell.angle_gamma   90.00
#
_symmetry.space_group_name_H-M   'P 1'
#
loop_
_entity.id
_entity.type
_entity.pdbx_description
1 polymer ?
#
loop_
_entity_poly.entity_id
_entity_poly.type
_entity_poly.pdbx_seq_one_letter_code
_entity_poly.pdbx_strand_id
1 'polypeptide(L)'
;MAASACETPVIKAFRVTDSGPTVVAMVTRPHEKAVNCLAVSPNDTLLAAGSRDKSVSLWSLPKLRPIGRLSGHKRGVWSVKFSRHQQLLASVSADCCARVWDLRDLSCHRCLQGDHPLYDLDWLGSQHLVTVDQSGLVRVWSVRDRAPVATREGHNGRAWCIASLGDAAPAADATDEGTSGSGGHWLTGGEDGRLLLWRDATAEAVAERAEARADALAREQRLQNLLGSGRLAEALALALSLAQPSRARGIVADLVAASGCGRLDPELVRGLDEPLQQRLLEFSAGWNSNSRTCHEAQCALHALLLVRTPQQLLAWPSVRRHLPALLAFTERHERRAQQLAACRHLIRLLAADPAA
;
A
#
# COMPACT_ATOMS: atom_id res chain seq x y z
N MET A 1 -14.28 35.60 16.06
CA MET A 1 -13.76 36.81 15.35
C MET A 1 -13.75 36.48 13.86
N ALA A 2 -14.11 37.40 12.96
CA ALA A 2 -14.06 37.16 11.51
C ALA A 2 -12.93 37.99 10.90
N ALA A 3 -12.11 37.40 10.03
CA ALA A 3 -11.06 38.14 9.31
C ALA A 3 -11.29 37.95 7.81
N SER A 4 -11.18 39.04 7.06
CA SER A 4 -11.28 39.04 5.61
C SER A 4 -9.99 39.58 5.02
N ALA A 5 -9.47 38.84 4.04
CA ALA A 5 -8.44 39.28 3.12
C ALA A 5 -9.10 39.46 1.75
N CYS A 6 -8.60 40.43 0.99
CA CYS A 6 -9.06 40.71 -0.36
C CYS A 6 -7.84 40.68 -1.30
N GLU A 7 -8.02 40.91 -2.60
CA GLU A 7 -6.92 41.09 -3.55
C GLU A 7 -6.03 42.30 -3.25
N THR A 8 -6.43 43.12 -2.27
CA THR A 8 -5.60 44.19 -1.73
C THR A 8 -4.66 43.66 -0.64
N PRO A 9 -3.52 44.32 -0.39
CA PRO A 9 -2.57 43.95 0.66
C PRO A 9 -3.09 44.18 2.10
N VAL A 10 -4.40 44.34 2.27
CA VAL A 10 -5.03 44.82 3.48
C VAL A 10 -5.81 43.68 4.13
N ILE A 11 -5.55 43.42 5.41
CA ILE A 11 -6.38 42.54 6.23
C ILE A 11 -7.37 43.40 7.01
N LYS A 12 -8.64 43.01 6.97
CA LYS A 12 -9.70 43.59 7.80
C LYS A 12 -10.17 42.55 8.80
N ALA A 13 -9.99 42.81 10.09
CA ALA A 13 -10.54 41.98 11.16
C ALA A 13 -11.81 42.63 11.71
N PHE A 14 -12.82 41.79 11.96
CA PHE A 14 -14.14 42.15 12.44
C PHE A 14 -14.47 41.34 13.70
N ARG A 15 -15.00 42.01 14.72
CA ARG A 15 -15.63 41.34 15.86
C ARG A 15 -17.13 41.33 15.63
N VAL A 16 -17.73 40.14 15.60
CA VAL A 16 -19.18 39.96 15.57
C VAL A 16 -19.60 39.60 16.99
N THR A 17 -20.58 40.33 17.53
CA THR A 17 -21.19 40.11 18.84
C THR A 17 -22.64 39.73 18.66
N ASP A 18 -23.17 38.90 19.56
CA ASP A 18 -24.54 38.34 19.44
C ASP A 18 -25.64 39.41 19.49
N SER A 19 -25.35 40.62 19.98
CA SER A 19 -26.27 41.76 20.07
C SER A 19 -26.35 42.63 18.80
N GLY A 20 -25.82 42.16 17.66
CA GLY A 20 -25.79 42.88 16.37
C GLY A 20 -24.37 43.17 15.87
N PRO A 21 -24.20 43.49 14.57
CA PRO A 21 -22.88 43.65 13.97
C PRO A 21 -22.26 45.01 14.34
N THR A 22 -21.71 45.14 15.55
CA THR A 22 -20.78 46.24 15.84
C THR A 22 -19.43 45.92 15.21
N VAL A 23 -19.28 46.26 13.94
CA VAL A 23 -18.09 45.99 13.14
C VAL A 23 -16.97 46.94 13.56
N VAL A 24 -16.15 46.56 14.54
CA VAL A 24 -14.87 47.23 14.79
C VAL A 24 -13.87 46.72 13.76
N ALA A 25 -13.69 47.47 12.67
CA ALA A 25 -12.74 47.13 11.61
C ALA A 25 -11.33 47.57 12.01
N MET A 26 -10.45 46.61 12.29
CA MET A 26 -9.02 46.87 12.38
C MET A 26 -8.36 46.54 11.05
N VAL A 27 -7.61 47.51 10.50
CA VAL A 27 -7.06 47.47 9.15
C VAL A 27 -5.53 47.49 9.23
N THR A 28 -4.86 46.47 8.70
CA THR A 28 -3.39 46.40 8.64
C THR A 28 -2.91 46.03 7.23
N ARG A 29 -1.71 46.50 6.86
CA ARG A 29 -1.02 46.17 5.60
C ARG A 29 0.16 45.24 5.87
N PRO A 30 -0.05 43.92 6.00
CA PRO A 30 1.02 42.96 6.31
C PRO A 30 2.00 42.68 5.16
N HIS A 31 1.54 42.84 3.92
CA HIS A 31 2.22 42.39 2.71
C HIS A 31 2.17 43.46 1.63
N GLU A 32 3.06 43.37 0.64
CA GLU A 32 3.03 44.29 -0.52
C GLU A 32 2.08 43.79 -1.62
N LYS A 33 1.87 42.47 -1.66
CA LYS A 33 1.01 41.79 -2.65
C LYS A 33 -0.27 41.28 -2.01
N ALA A 34 -1.20 40.85 -2.87
CA ALA A 34 -2.46 40.24 -2.49
C ALA A 34 -2.28 39.08 -1.49
N VAL A 35 -3.15 39.06 -0.48
CA VAL A 35 -3.24 37.99 0.52
C VAL A 35 -4.22 36.96 -0.01
N ASN A 36 -3.77 35.71 -0.15
CA ASN A 36 -4.58 34.63 -0.73
C ASN A 36 -5.38 33.88 0.34
N CYS A 37 -4.84 33.75 1.56
CA CYS A 37 -5.47 32.97 2.62
C CYS A 37 -5.22 33.57 4.00
N LEU A 38 -6.14 33.27 4.91
CA LEU A 38 -6.09 33.62 6.32
C LEU A 38 -6.41 32.39 7.15
N ALA A 39 -5.72 32.23 8.27
CA ALA A 39 -6.05 31.26 9.30
C ALA A 39 -6.02 31.93 10.66
N VAL A 40 -6.95 31.55 11.52
CA VAL A 40 -6.95 31.92 12.94
C VAL A 40 -6.55 30.69 13.72
N SER A 41 -5.74 30.87 14.75
CA SER A 41 -5.37 29.78 15.65
C SER A 41 -6.61 29.28 16.42
N PRO A 42 -6.70 27.99 16.76
CA PRO A 42 -7.81 27.43 17.55
C PRO A 42 -8.05 28.13 18.90
N ASN A 43 -7.02 28.76 19.44
CA ASN A 43 -6.99 29.52 20.68
C ASN A 43 -7.27 31.03 20.49
N ASP A 44 -7.65 31.47 19.29
CA ASP A 44 -8.01 32.86 18.94
C ASP A 44 -6.94 33.94 19.26
N THR A 45 -5.71 33.53 19.54
CA THR A 45 -4.60 34.44 19.91
C THR A 45 -3.72 34.82 18.73
N LEU A 46 -3.66 33.99 17.69
CA LEU A 46 -2.78 34.18 16.54
C LEU A 46 -3.59 34.21 15.25
N LEU A 47 -3.12 35.03 14.30
CA LEU A 47 -3.60 35.09 12.94
C LEU A 47 -2.42 34.91 11.99
N ALA A 48 -2.56 33.99 11.05
CA ALA A 48 -1.61 33.77 9.98
C ALA A 48 -2.20 34.22 8.65
N ALA A 49 -1.40 34.88 7.83
CA ALA A 49 -1.80 35.33 6.50
C ALA A 49 -0.76 34.89 5.47
N GLY A 50 -1.22 34.17 4.44
CA GLY A 50 -0.39 33.74 3.31
C GLY A 50 -0.54 34.68 2.12
N SER A 51 0.57 35.15 1.57
CA SER A 51 0.58 36.13 0.47
C SER A 51 1.27 35.61 -0.79
N ARG A 52 0.95 36.25 -1.92
CA ARG A 52 1.67 36.10 -3.20
C ARG A 52 3.11 36.63 -3.14
N ASP A 53 3.49 37.34 -2.08
CA ASP A 53 4.87 37.77 -1.83
C ASP A 53 5.80 36.64 -1.33
N LYS A 54 5.30 35.39 -1.31
CA LYS A 54 6.02 34.16 -0.93
C LYS A 54 6.31 34.05 0.57
N SER A 55 5.70 34.92 1.37
CA SER A 55 5.83 34.90 2.81
C SER A 55 4.50 34.63 3.50
N VAL A 56 4.59 34.13 4.73
CA VAL A 56 3.45 34.03 5.64
C VAL A 56 3.71 34.98 6.80
N SER A 57 2.81 35.92 7.06
CA SER A 57 2.92 36.81 8.21
C SER A 57 2.10 36.29 9.39
N LEU A 58 2.65 36.43 10.60
CA LEU A 58 2.02 36.05 11.86
C LEU A 58 1.73 37.29 12.69
N TRP A 59 0.51 37.33 13.24
CA TRP A 59 -0.04 38.46 13.96
C TRP A 59 -0.66 38.00 15.28
N SER A 60 -0.43 38.78 16.34
CA SER A 60 -1.09 38.60 17.62
C SER A 60 -2.45 39.30 17.62
N LEU A 61 -3.49 38.55 17.95
CA LEU A 61 -4.82 39.04 18.24
C LEU A 61 -4.97 39.32 19.74
N PRO A 62 -5.87 40.25 20.15
CA PRO A 62 -6.78 41.04 19.32
C PRO A 62 -6.16 42.34 18.77
N LYS A 63 -4.96 42.74 19.24
CA LYS A 63 -4.37 44.05 18.92
C LYS A 63 -3.73 44.14 17.52
N LEU A 64 -3.75 43.06 16.73
CA LEU A 64 -3.10 42.94 15.42
C LEU A 64 -1.64 43.43 15.46
N ARG A 65 -0.86 42.91 16.41
CA ARG A 65 0.57 43.21 16.50
C ARG A 65 1.36 42.23 15.62
N PRO A 66 2.29 42.68 14.77
CA PRO A 66 3.11 41.77 14.00
C PRO A 66 4.04 40.99 14.95
N ILE A 67 4.03 39.67 14.86
CA ILE A 67 4.93 38.78 15.62
C ILE A 67 6.16 38.48 14.78
N GLY A 68 5.96 38.13 13.51
CA GLY A 68 7.04 37.75 12.62
C GLY A 68 6.57 37.39 11.22
N ARG A 69 7.54 37.14 10.34
CA ARG A 69 7.32 36.76 8.95
C ARG A 69 8.10 35.47 8.64
N LEU A 70 7.39 34.46 8.17
CA LEU A 70 7.93 33.19 7.74
C LEU A 70 8.27 33.30 6.25
N SER A 71 9.56 33.26 5.94
CA SER A 71 10.08 33.33 4.57
C SER A 71 10.73 32.01 4.19
N GLY A 72 10.47 31.52 2.98
CA GLY A 72 11.10 30.30 2.47
C GLY A 72 10.40 29.65 1.29
N HIS A 73 9.13 29.97 1.03
CA HIS A 73 8.47 29.53 -0.19
C HIS A 73 9.09 30.19 -1.43
N LYS A 74 9.17 29.44 -2.53
CA LYS A 74 9.72 29.97 -3.80
C LYS A 74 8.65 30.68 -4.63
N ARG A 75 7.38 30.33 -4.41
CA ARG A 75 6.20 30.90 -5.08
C ARG A 75 5.14 31.32 -4.06
N GLY A 76 4.06 31.96 -4.54
CA GLY A 76 2.98 32.46 -3.69
C GLY A 76 2.31 31.36 -2.88
N VAL A 77 1.96 31.69 -1.64
CA VAL A 77 1.28 30.77 -0.71
C VAL A 77 -0.22 30.75 -1.04
N TRP A 78 -0.82 29.57 -1.10
CA TRP A 78 -2.24 29.39 -1.42
C TRP A 78 -3.10 29.17 -0.19
N SER A 79 -2.68 28.28 0.70
CA SER A 79 -3.42 27.97 1.94
C SER A 79 -2.47 27.88 3.13
N VAL A 80 -3.01 28.20 4.30
CA VAL A 80 -2.33 28.17 5.60
C VAL A 80 -3.30 27.59 6.62
N LYS A 81 -2.85 26.67 7.48
CA LYS A 81 -3.66 26.15 8.61
C LYS A 81 -2.82 25.96 9.86
N PHE A 82 -3.41 26.30 10.99
CA PHE A 82 -2.86 25.99 12.31
C PHE A 82 -3.16 24.55 12.69
N SER A 83 -2.19 23.88 13.33
CA SER A 83 -2.45 22.61 14.01
C SER A 83 -3.33 22.85 15.25
N ARG A 84 -4.23 21.90 15.54
CA ARG A 84 -5.13 21.99 16.72
C ARG A 84 -4.43 21.68 18.04
N HIS A 85 -3.37 20.88 18.00
CA HIS A 85 -2.74 20.33 19.21
C HIS A 85 -1.29 20.78 19.40
N GLN A 86 -0.60 21.13 18.31
CA GLN A 86 0.79 21.57 18.35
C GLN A 86 0.89 23.04 17.95
N GLN A 87 1.93 23.73 18.44
CA GLN A 87 2.27 25.10 18.00
C GLN A 87 2.94 25.08 16.61
N LEU A 88 2.32 24.37 15.67
CA LEU A 88 2.77 24.23 14.29
C LEU A 88 1.82 24.95 13.35
N LEU A 89 2.40 25.56 12.33
CA LEU A 89 1.69 26.15 11.20
C LEU A 89 2.06 25.40 9.93
N ALA A 90 1.08 25.01 9.14
CA ALA A 90 1.33 24.47 7.81
C ALA A 90 0.94 25.48 6.73
N SER A 91 1.73 25.53 5.66
CA SER A 91 1.46 26.35 4.49
C SER A 91 1.75 25.59 3.21
N VAL A 92 0.90 25.75 2.21
CA VAL A 92 1.09 25.21 0.86
C VAL A 92 1.28 26.31 -0.17
N SER A 93 2.10 26.03 -1.16
CA SER A 93 2.46 26.99 -2.20
C SER A 93 2.46 26.35 -3.58
N ALA A 94 2.42 27.21 -4.60
CA ALA A 94 2.55 26.83 -6.00
C ALA A 94 3.96 26.32 -6.38
N ASP A 95 4.89 26.26 -5.42
CA ASP A 95 6.23 25.67 -5.56
C ASP A 95 6.25 24.15 -5.32
N CYS A 96 5.06 23.53 -5.33
CA CYS A 96 4.83 22.11 -5.08
C CYS A 96 5.26 21.65 -3.68
N CYS A 97 5.48 22.58 -2.74
CA CYS A 97 5.93 22.26 -1.39
C CYS A 97 4.89 22.65 -0.34
N ALA A 98 4.59 21.72 0.57
CA ALA A 98 3.96 22.02 1.84
C ALA A 98 5.05 22.24 2.89
N ARG A 99 5.03 23.37 3.60
CA ARG A 99 5.97 23.66 4.68
C ARG A 99 5.27 23.63 6.02
N VAL A 100 5.94 23.03 6.99
CA VAL A 100 5.53 23.03 8.40
C VAL A 100 6.50 23.91 9.16
N TRP A 101 5.97 24.92 9.84
CA TRP A 101 6.70 25.93 10.59
C TRP A 101 6.46 25.72 12.08
N ASP A 102 7.50 25.86 12.89
CA ASP A 102 7.36 25.97 14.34
C ASP A 102 7.07 27.43 14.70
N LEU A 103 6.00 27.69 15.44
CA LEU A 103 5.61 29.03 15.86
C LEU A 103 6.55 29.61 16.93
N ARG A 104 7.31 28.78 17.65
CA ARG A 104 8.26 29.24 18.68
C ARG A 104 9.49 29.89 18.08
N ASP A 105 10.09 29.21 17.11
CA ASP A 105 11.34 29.65 16.50
C ASP A 105 11.13 30.37 15.16
N LEU A 106 9.89 30.42 14.67
CA LEU A 106 9.52 30.94 13.34
C LEU A 106 10.35 30.30 12.21
N SER A 107 10.83 29.08 12.43
CA SER A 107 11.71 28.36 11.52
C SER A 107 10.93 27.30 10.75
N CYS A 108 11.41 27.00 9.55
CA CYS A 108 10.83 25.94 8.73
C CYS A 108 11.26 24.59 9.30
N HIS A 109 10.38 23.94 10.08
CA HIS A 109 10.64 22.62 10.62
C HIS A 109 10.78 21.60 9.48
N ARG A 110 9.85 21.59 8.52
CA ARG A 110 9.88 20.63 7.38
C ARG A 110 9.40 21.25 6.09
N CYS A 111 9.90 20.70 4.99
CA CYS A 111 9.45 20.97 3.63
C CYS A 111 9.10 19.62 2.98
N LEU A 112 7.82 19.41 2.73
CA LEU A 112 7.23 18.23 2.11
C LEU A 112 7.05 18.55 0.63
N GLN A 113 7.89 17.97 -0.22
CA GLN A 113 7.90 18.26 -1.64
C GLN A 113 7.04 17.24 -2.39
N GLY A 114 6.04 17.73 -3.12
CA GLY A 114 5.25 16.97 -4.07
C GLY A 114 5.61 17.29 -5.52
N ASP A 115 4.91 16.63 -6.43
CA ASP A 115 5.19 16.73 -7.88
C ASP A 115 4.48 17.92 -8.53
N HIS A 116 3.34 18.33 -7.95
CA HIS A 116 2.46 19.35 -8.52
C HIS A 116 2.17 20.49 -7.54
N PRO A 117 1.77 21.67 -8.06
CA PRO A 117 1.34 22.79 -7.23
C PRO A 117 0.21 22.39 -6.28
N LEU A 118 0.33 22.84 -5.03
CA LEU A 118 -0.63 22.53 -3.98
C LEU A 118 -1.57 23.73 -3.80
N TYR A 119 -2.86 23.46 -3.66
CA TYR A 119 -3.89 24.49 -3.52
C TYR A 119 -4.39 24.62 -2.09
N ASP A 120 -4.69 23.50 -1.45
CA ASP A 120 -5.22 23.51 -0.09
C ASP A 120 -4.61 22.39 0.77
N LEU A 121 -4.71 22.58 2.08
CA LEU A 121 -4.21 21.66 3.08
C LEU A 121 -5.13 21.63 4.30
N ASP A 122 -5.17 20.49 4.99
CA ASP A 122 -5.76 20.41 6.32
C ASP A 122 -5.00 19.46 7.24
N TRP A 123 -5.17 19.66 8.55
CA TRP A 123 -4.56 18.84 9.57
C TRP A 123 -5.43 17.62 9.88
N LEU A 124 -4.84 16.43 9.78
CA LEU A 124 -5.42 15.19 10.26
C LEU A 124 -4.82 14.86 11.63
N GLY A 125 -5.57 15.18 12.68
CA GLY A 125 -5.09 15.04 14.05
C GLY A 125 -3.88 15.92 14.34
N SER A 126 -2.88 15.38 15.05
CA SER A 126 -1.70 16.13 15.49
C SER A 126 -0.42 15.87 14.68
N GLN A 127 -0.35 14.76 13.94
CA GLN A 127 0.88 14.31 13.27
C GLN A 127 0.76 14.11 11.76
N HIS A 128 -0.45 14.17 11.21
CA HIS A 128 -0.69 13.97 9.80
C HIS A 128 -1.26 15.22 9.14
N LEU A 129 -0.93 15.38 7.87
CA LEU A 129 -1.34 16.52 7.07
C LEU A 129 -1.84 16.04 5.73
N VAL A 130 -3.00 16.51 5.31
CA VAL A 130 -3.58 16.15 4.02
C VAL A 130 -3.43 17.34 3.10
N THR A 131 -2.88 17.12 1.91
CA THR A 131 -2.68 18.15 0.89
C THR A 131 -3.39 17.75 -0.38
N VAL A 132 -3.89 18.76 -1.08
CA VAL A 132 -4.58 18.61 -2.35
C VAL A 132 -3.83 19.35 -3.44
N ASP A 133 -3.69 18.71 -4.61
CA ASP A 133 -2.86 19.21 -5.70
C ASP A 133 -3.63 19.52 -7.00
N GLN A 134 -2.88 20.09 -7.95
CA GLN A 134 -3.38 20.44 -9.28
C GLN A 134 -3.80 19.22 -10.12
N SER A 135 -3.26 18.05 -9.87
CA SER A 135 -3.61 16.83 -10.63
C SER A 135 -4.84 16.11 -10.08
N GLY A 136 -5.39 16.54 -8.94
CA GLY A 136 -6.51 15.87 -8.28
C GLY A 136 -6.08 14.78 -7.29
N LEU A 137 -4.77 14.70 -7.00
CA LEU A 137 -4.22 13.80 -6.01
C LEU A 137 -4.39 14.40 -4.62
N VAL A 138 -4.87 13.55 -3.72
CA VAL A 138 -4.91 13.79 -2.28
C VAL A 138 -3.73 13.03 -1.67
N ARG A 139 -2.78 13.76 -1.09
CA ARG A 139 -1.62 13.17 -0.42
C ARG A 139 -1.74 13.34 1.09
N VAL A 140 -1.51 12.25 1.82
CA VAL A 140 -1.42 12.24 3.28
C VAL A 140 0.05 12.18 3.66
N TRP A 141 0.49 13.14 4.46
CA TRP A 141 1.85 13.29 4.93
C TRP A 141 1.92 13.04 6.44
N SER A 142 3.05 12.50 6.87
CA SER A 142 3.44 12.47 8.28
C SER A 142 4.39 13.64 8.52
N VAL A 143 4.21 14.39 9.62
CA VAL A 143 5.14 15.50 9.96
C VAL A 143 6.56 14.98 10.22
N ARG A 144 6.70 13.70 10.59
CA ARG A 144 7.99 13.06 10.87
C ARG A 144 8.70 12.66 9.58
N ASP A 145 7.96 12.16 8.61
CA ASP A 145 8.49 11.56 7.39
C ASP A 145 8.54 12.57 6.25
N ARG A 146 9.58 12.47 5.39
CA ARG A 146 9.67 13.33 4.20
C ARG A 146 8.84 12.81 3.03
N ALA A 147 8.53 11.51 3.03
CA ALA A 147 7.74 10.87 1.99
C ALA A 147 6.25 10.91 2.35
N PRO A 148 5.35 10.93 1.35
CA PRO A 148 3.92 10.81 1.61
C PRO A 148 3.61 9.41 2.16
N VAL A 149 2.76 9.34 3.18
CA VAL A 149 2.27 8.08 3.77
C VAL A 149 1.30 7.40 2.81
N ALA A 150 0.47 8.19 2.14
CA ALA A 150 -0.46 7.72 1.13
C ALA A 150 -0.67 8.77 0.05
N THR A 151 -0.84 8.31 -1.18
CA THR A 151 -1.27 9.12 -2.32
C THR A 151 -2.53 8.48 -2.88
N ARG A 152 -3.60 9.26 -3.03
CA ARG A 152 -4.90 8.79 -3.53
C ARG A 152 -5.33 9.67 -4.70
N GLU A 153 -5.78 9.03 -5.77
CA GLU A 153 -6.48 9.70 -6.86
C GLU A 153 -7.93 9.87 -6.43
N GLY A 154 -8.34 11.13 -6.25
CA GLY A 154 -9.71 11.48 -5.89
C GLY A 154 -10.47 12.06 -7.07
N HIS A 155 -9.94 13.13 -7.64
CA HIS A 155 -10.66 13.97 -8.59
C HIS A 155 -10.12 13.86 -10.01
N ASN A 156 -11.01 14.00 -10.99
CA ASN A 156 -10.65 14.07 -12.39
C ASN A 156 -10.35 15.53 -12.79
N GLY A 157 -9.22 16.07 -12.32
CA GLY A 157 -8.83 17.46 -12.56
C GLY A 157 -8.29 18.12 -11.30
N ARG A 158 -8.28 19.46 -11.26
CA ARG A 158 -7.72 20.19 -10.11
C ARG A 158 -8.59 19.98 -8.89
N ALA A 159 -7.97 19.62 -7.77
CA ALA A 159 -8.68 19.58 -6.51
C ALA A 159 -8.40 20.89 -5.74
N TRP A 160 -9.46 21.61 -5.40
CA TRP A 160 -9.42 23.01 -4.98
C TRP A 160 -9.41 23.19 -3.48
N CYS A 161 -10.20 22.38 -2.77
CA CYS A 161 -10.43 22.55 -1.35
C CYS A 161 -10.41 21.24 -0.60
N ILE A 162 -10.01 21.32 0.66
CA ILE A 162 -10.12 20.24 1.64
C ILE A 162 -10.66 20.80 2.95
N ALA A 163 -11.57 20.05 3.57
CA ALA A 163 -12.11 20.40 4.87
C ALA A 163 -12.26 19.15 5.74
N SER A 164 -11.68 19.18 6.94
CA SER A 164 -12.00 18.23 8.00
C SER A 164 -13.43 18.49 8.49
N LEU A 165 -14.24 17.46 8.39
CA LEU A 165 -15.50 17.38 9.09
C LEU A 165 -15.11 16.88 10.48
N GLY A 166 -15.35 17.67 11.53
CA GLY A 166 -15.09 17.22 12.90
C GLY A 166 -15.90 15.95 13.24
N ASP A 167 -15.97 15.58 14.52
CA ASP A 167 -16.73 14.40 14.97
C ASP A 167 -18.24 14.42 14.61
N ALA A 168 -18.73 15.52 14.03
CA ALA A 168 -20.08 15.72 13.53
C ALA A 168 -20.25 15.35 12.04
N ALA A 169 -19.57 14.31 11.55
CA ALA A 169 -19.85 13.79 10.22
C ALA A 169 -21.24 13.11 10.19
N PRO A 170 -22.09 13.39 9.17
CA PRO A 170 -23.36 12.70 9.05
C PRO A 170 -23.07 11.24 8.68
N ALA A 171 -23.65 10.32 9.45
CA ALA A 171 -23.76 8.93 9.06
C ALA A 171 -24.64 8.84 7.81
N ALA A 172 -24.05 9.05 6.63
CA ALA A 172 -24.70 8.72 5.38
C ALA A 172 -24.70 7.19 5.29
N ASP A 173 -25.89 6.62 5.51
CA ASP A 173 -26.23 5.19 5.56
C ASP A 173 -25.84 4.43 6.83
N ALA A 174 -26.39 4.86 7.98
CA ALA A 174 -26.49 4.01 9.17
C ALA A 174 -27.61 2.98 9.02
N THR A 175 -27.31 1.84 8.39
CA THR A 175 -28.05 0.58 8.62
C THR A 175 -27.30 -0.39 9.53
N ASP A 176 -26.09 -0.07 9.99
CA ASP A 176 -25.38 -0.90 10.97
C ASP A 176 -24.96 -0.08 12.19
N GLU A 177 -25.68 -0.29 13.29
CA GLU A 177 -25.24 0.05 14.63
C GLU A 177 -23.97 -0.74 14.96
N GLY A 178 -22.82 -0.08 15.10
CA GLY A 178 -21.66 -0.80 15.59
C GLY A 178 -20.29 -0.15 15.49
N THR A 179 -20.10 1.03 14.92
CA THR A 179 -18.78 1.69 15.02
C THR A 179 -18.93 3.21 14.96
N SER A 180 -19.23 3.84 16.09
CA SER A 180 -18.91 5.27 16.30
C SER A 180 -17.39 5.42 16.37
N GLY A 181 -16.72 5.15 15.27
CA GLY A 181 -15.32 5.43 15.09
C GLY A 181 -15.18 6.93 15.04
N SER A 182 -14.49 7.48 16.03
CA SER A 182 -13.85 8.81 16.04
C SER A 182 -12.80 8.91 14.91
N GLY A 183 -13.16 8.51 13.69
CA GLY A 183 -12.33 8.63 12.50
C GLY A 183 -12.52 10.04 11.96
N GLY A 184 -11.43 10.78 11.81
CA GLY A 184 -11.48 12.10 11.17
C GLY A 184 -12.00 11.94 9.75
N HIS A 185 -13.19 12.47 9.50
CA HIS A 185 -13.74 12.53 8.15
C HIS A 185 -13.24 13.79 7.47
N TRP A 186 -12.92 13.72 6.18
CA TRP A 186 -12.60 14.93 5.44
C TRP A 186 -13.25 14.93 4.07
N LEU A 187 -13.57 16.12 3.60
CA LEU A 187 -14.18 16.37 2.31
C LEU A 187 -13.15 17.00 1.39
N THR A 188 -13.07 16.52 0.15
CA THR A 188 -12.31 17.20 -0.91
C THR A 188 -13.24 17.62 -2.03
N GLY A 189 -13.02 18.81 -2.57
CA GLY A 189 -13.79 19.34 -3.69
C GLY A 189 -12.90 19.61 -4.91
N GLY A 190 -13.37 19.19 -6.08
CA GLY A 190 -12.62 19.30 -7.34
C GLY A 190 -13.30 20.14 -8.42
N GLU A 191 -12.52 20.44 -9.45
CA GLU A 191 -12.96 21.07 -10.71
C GLU A 191 -13.98 20.21 -11.44
N ASP A 192 -13.99 18.91 -11.19
CA ASP A 192 -14.96 17.94 -11.68
C ASP A 192 -16.37 18.10 -11.08
N GLY A 193 -16.57 19.08 -10.18
CA GLY A 193 -17.84 19.34 -9.51
C GLY A 193 -18.21 18.27 -8.48
N ARG A 194 -17.29 17.36 -8.14
CA ARG A 194 -17.52 16.31 -7.15
C ARG A 194 -17.02 16.74 -5.78
N LEU A 195 -17.76 16.34 -4.75
CA LEU A 195 -17.32 16.36 -3.36
C LEU A 195 -17.11 14.92 -2.92
N LEU A 196 -15.90 14.60 -2.48
CA LEU A 196 -15.54 13.25 -2.01
C LEU A 196 -15.41 13.26 -0.50
N LEU A 197 -16.15 12.36 0.16
CA LEU A 197 -16.03 12.09 1.58
C LEU A 197 -15.01 10.97 1.79
N TRP A 198 -13.98 11.27 2.56
CA TRP A 198 -12.94 10.33 2.95
C TRP A 198 -13.09 9.99 4.42
N ARG A 199 -12.84 8.73 4.74
CA ARG A 199 -12.77 8.23 6.12
C ARG A 199 -11.42 7.58 6.37
N ASP A 200 -10.91 7.73 7.59
CA ASP A 200 -9.72 7.01 8.02
C ASP A 200 -10.07 5.53 8.27
N ALA A 201 -9.64 4.66 7.35
CA ALA A 201 -9.77 3.20 7.46
C ALA A 201 -8.43 2.52 7.77
N THR A 202 -7.44 3.25 8.30
CA THR A 202 -6.12 2.68 8.60
C THR A 202 -6.19 1.59 9.67
N ALA A 203 -7.01 1.76 10.70
CA ALA A 203 -7.18 0.78 11.76
C ALA A 203 -7.79 -0.54 11.24
N GLU A 204 -8.85 -0.45 10.44
CA GLU A 204 -9.50 -1.60 9.80
C GLU A 204 -8.53 -2.35 8.88
N ALA A 205 -7.82 -1.62 8.02
CA ALA A 205 -6.84 -2.22 7.12
C ALA A 205 -5.66 -2.85 7.87
N VAL A 206 -5.26 -2.30 9.03
CA VAL A 206 -4.22 -2.92 9.88
C VAL A 206 -4.75 -4.19 10.54
N ALA A 207 -5.99 -4.19 11.04
CA ALA A 207 -6.64 -5.36 11.63
C ALA A 207 -6.79 -6.50 10.61
N GLU A 208 -7.33 -6.21 9.42
CA GLU A 208 -7.49 -7.20 8.34
C GLU A 208 -6.14 -7.80 7.93
N ARG A 209 -5.09 -6.96 7.81
CA ARG A 209 -3.74 -7.44 7.54
C ARG A 209 -3.16 -8.28 8.68
N ALA A 210 -3.47 -7.95 9.93
CA ALA A 210 -3.01 -8.71 11.09
C ALA A 210 -3.69 -10.08 11.16
N GLU A 211 -5.00 -10.14 10.90
CA GLU A 211 -5.78 -11.38 10.78
C GLU A 211 -5.25 -12.25 9.66
N ALA A 212 -5.07 -11.69 8.45
CA ALA A 212 -4.49 -12.43 7.32
C ALA A 212 -3.09 -12.98 7.62
N ARG A 213 -2.26 -12.24 8.38
CA ARG A 213 -0.94 -12.71 8.83
C ARG A 213 -1.06 -13.82 9.89
N ALA A 214 -1.98 -13.69 10.83
CA ALA A 214 -2.23 -14.70 11.85
C ALA A 214 -2.71 -16.02 11.21
N ASP A 215 -3.62 -15.93 10.24
CA ASP A 215 -4.11 -17.08 9.46
C ASP A 215 -2.99 -17.75 8.67
N ALA A 216 -2.09 -16.97 8.06
CA ALA A 216 -0.94 -17.50 7.34
C ALA A 216 0.02 -18.26 8.28
N LEU A 217 0.32 -17.69 9.45
CA LEU A 217 1.16 -18.33 10.47
C LEU A 217 0.50 -19.60 11.02
N ALA A 218 -0.81 -19.58 11.27
CA ALA A 218 -1.55 -20.75 11.73
C ALA A 218 -1.53 -21.89 10.70
N ARG A 219 -1.68 -21.57 9.40
CA ARG A 219 -1.56 -22.56 8.32
C ARG A 219 -0.14 -23.11 8.19
N GLU A 220 0.88 -22.29 8.39
CA GLU A 220 2.28 -22.74 8.39
C GLU A 220 2.59 -23.66 9.58
N GLN A 221 2.13 -23.30 10.79
CA GLN A 221 2.24 -24.14 11.97
C GLN A 221 1.55 -25.50 11.74
N ARG A 222 0.35 -25.49 11.16
CA ARG A 222 -0.38 -26.71 10.82
C ARG A 222 0.40 -27.59 9.83
N LEU A 223 1.06 -26.99 8.84
CA LEU A 223 1.92 -27.74 7.91
C LEU A 223 3.08 -28.41 8.65
N GLN A 224 3.75 -27.72 9.56
CA GLN A 224 4.83 -28.30 10.35
C GLN A 224 4.35 -29.45 11.24
N ASN A 225 3.18 -29.31 11.87
CA ASN A 225 2.57 -30.37 12.67
C ASN A 225 2.24 -31.61 11.82
N LEU A 226 1.71 -31.42 10.61
CA LEU A 226 1.42 -32.53 9.68
C LEU A 226 2.70 -33.27 9.27
N LEU A 227 3.77 -32.53 8.97
CA LEU A 227 5.09 -33.12 8.66
C LEU A 227 5.64 -33.92 9.85
N GLY A 228 5.57 -33.37 11.07
CA GLY A 228 6.00 -34.08 12.28
C GLY A 228 5.19 -35.34 12.58
N SER A 229 3.90 -35.35 12.23
CA SER A 229 3.01 -36.51 12.39
C SER A 229 3.12 -37.57 11.28
N GLY A 230 3.90 -37.32 10.22
CA GLY A 230 4.02 -38.23 9.08
C GLY A 230 2.81 -38.26 8.12
N ARG A 231 1.85 -37.33 8.26
CA ARG A 231 0.67 -37.21 7.38
C ARG A 231 1.03 -36.47 6.08
N LEU A 232 1.87 -37.08 5.27
CA LEU A 232 2.49 -36.46 4.10
C LEU A 232 1.48 -36.05 3.00
N ALA A 233 0.38 -36.79 2.81
CA ALA A 233 -0.64 -36.47 1.82
C ALA A 233 -1.37 -35.13 2.10
N GLU A 234 -1.78 -34.93 3.35
CA GLU A 234 -2.40 -33.68 3.78
C GLU A 234 -1.41 -32.52 3.83
N ALA A 235 -0.17 -32.81 4.23
CA ALA A 235 0.92 -31.83 4.16
C ALA A 235 1.15 -31.35 2.71
N LEU A 236 1.10 -32.27 1.74
CA LEU A 236 1.24 -31.93 0.32
C LEU A 236 0.09 -31.02 -0.15
N ALA A 237 -1.16 -31.36 0.18
CA ALA A 237 -2.33 -30.55 -0.17
C ALA A 237 -2.23 -29.13 0.41
N LEU A 238 -1.83 -29.01 1.68
CA LEU A 238 -1.66 -27.72 2.34
C LEU A 238 -0.48 -26.93 1.75
N ALA A 239 0.65 -27.57 1.45
CA ALA A 239 1.81 -26.93 0.81
C ALA A 239 1.48 -26.41 -0.60
N LEU A 240 0.68 -27.17 -1.36
CA LEU A 240 0.16 -26.73 -2.65
C LEU A 240 -0.81 -25.56 -2.50
N SER A 241 -1.68 -25.54 -1.48
CA SER A 241 -2.57 -24.39 -1.22
C SER A 241 -1.82 -23.11 -0.83
N LEU A 242 -0.72 -23.25 -0.08
CA LEU A 242 0.16 -22.16 0.35
C LEU A 242 1.15 -21.72 -0.74
N ALA A 243 1.11 -22.37 -1.92
CA ALA A 243 1.98 -22.08 -3.05
C ALA A 243 3.48 -22.15 -2.74
N GLN A 244 3.91 -23.12 -1.91
CA GLN A 244 5.32 -23.26 -1.50
C GLN A 244 6.03 -24.36 -2.31
N PRO A 245 6.70 -24.05 -3.45
CA PRO A 245 7.26 -25.06 -4.35
C PRO A 245 8.40 -25.87 -3.71
N SER A 246 9.27 -25.23 -2.92
CA SER A 246 10.41 -25.93 -2.30
C SER A 246 9.98 -26.93 -1.24
N ARG A 247 8.96 -26.58 -0.42
CA ARG A 247 8.42 -27.48 0.60
C ARG A 247 7.58 -28.60 -0.02
N ALA A 248 6.74 -28.28 -1.00
CA ALA A 248 5.98 -29.29 -1.75
C ALA A 248 6.91 -30.33 -2.39
N ARG A 249 8.05 -29.89 -2.97
CA ARG A 249 9.06 -30.83 -3.51
C ARG A 249 9.62 -31.77 -2.44
N GLY A 250 9.98 -31.24 -1.28
CA GLY A 250 10.47 -32.05 -0.16
C GLY A 250 9.46 -33.13 0.24
N ILE A 251 8.19 -32.75 0.35
CA ILE A 251 7.10 -33.70 0.68
C ILE A 251 6.93 -34.76 -0.41
N VAL A 252 7.02 -34.39 -1.69
CA VAL A 252 6.99 -35.37 -2.79
C VAL A 252 8.18 -36.32 -2.73
N ALA A 253 9.39 -35.82 -2.40
CA ALA A 253 10.57 -36.67 -2.22
C ALA A 253 10.36 -37.68 -1.09
N ASP A 254 9.83 -37.23 0.04
CA ASP A 254 9.54 -38.07 1.21
C ASP A 254 8.46 -39.11 0.89
N LEU A 255 7.41 -38.73 0.16
CA LEU A 255 6.39 -39.66 -0.33
C LEU A 255 6.97 -40.73 -1.26
N VAL A 256 7.77 -40.33 -2.24
CA VAL A 256 8.43 -41.23 -3.19
C VAL A 256 9.37 -42.22 -2.49
N ALA A 257 10.06 -41.76 -1.44
CA ALA A 257 10.91 -42.61 -0.61
C ALA A 257 10.08 -43.60 0.23
N ALA A 258 8.95 -43.15 0.79
CA ALA A 258 8.06 -43.97 1.61
C ALA A 258 7.38 -45.10 0.81
N SER A 259 7.04 -44.86 -0.47
CA SER A 259 6.42 -45.89 -1.33
C SER A 259 7.37 -47.05 -1.68
N GLY A 260 8.69 -46.91 -1.46
CA GLY A 260 9.71 -47.95 -1.69
C GLY A 260 9.97 -48.31 -3.16
N CYS A 261 9.05 -47.98 -4.08
CA CYS A 261 9.11 -48.24 -5.51
C CYS A 261 9.69 -47.08 -6.33
N GLY A 262 10.07 -45.98 -5.68
CA GLY A 262 10.59 -44.78 -6.35
C GLY A 262 9.54 -44.08 -7.22
N ARG A 263 8.25 -44.29 -6.95
CA ARG A 263 7.12 -43.66 -7.65
C ARG A 263 6.17 -43.03 -6.65
N LEU A 264 5.46 -42.01 -7.10
CA LEU A 264 4.40 -41.37 -6.32
C LEU A 264 3.09 -42.14 -6.57
N ASP A 265 2.36 -42.46 -5.50
CA ASP A 265 1.10 -43.19 -5.59
C ASP A 265 0.02 -42.37 -6.33
N PRO A 266 -0.56 -42.88 -7.44
CA PRO A 266 -1.54 -42.14 -8.23
C PRO A 266 -2.84 -41.83 -7.47
N GLU A 267 -3.23 -42.66 -6.50
CA GLU A 267 -4.42 -42.45 -5.68
C GLU A 267 -4.31 -41.19 -4.81
N LEU A 268 -3.10 -40.84 -4.34
CA LEU A 268 -2.87 -39.60 -3.60
C LEU A 268 -3.14 -38.37 -4.47
N VAL A 269 -2.72 -38.43 -5.74
CA VAL A 269 -2.94 -37.36 -6.71
C VAL A 269 -4.41 -37.28 -7.12
N ARG A 270 -5.11 -38.42 -7.22
CA ARG A 270 -6.56 -38.45 -7.46
C ARG A 270 -7.36 -37.81 -6.32
N GLY A 271 -6.90 -37.95 -5.07
CA GLY A 271 -7.50 -37.31 -3.90
C GLY A 271 -7.29 -35.80 -3.80
N LEU A 272 -6.44 -35.19 -4.63
CA LEU A 272 -6.24 -33.74 -4.68
C LEU A 272 -7.31 -33.06 -5.56
N ASP A 273 -7.79 -31.90 -5.13
CA ASP A 273 -8.68 -31.07 -5.95
C ASP A 273 -8.01 -30.63 -7.25
N GLU A 274 -8.82 -30.39 -8.29
CA GLU A 274 -8.36 -29.95 -9.61
C GLU A 274 -7.39 -28.73 -9.59
N PRO A 275 -7.63 -27.63 -8.84
CA PRO A 275 -6.68 -26.52 -8.76
C PRO A 275 -5.35 -26.91 -8.11
N LEU A 276 -5.34 -27.88 -7.19
CA LEU A 276 -4.12 -28.38 -6.56
C LEU A 276 -3.33 -29.27 -7.55
N GLN A 277 -4.03 -30.07 -8.36
CA GLN A 277 -3.41 -30.85 -9.43
C GLN A 277 -2.77 -29.94 -10.50
N GLN A 278 -3.45 -28.86 -10.89
CA GLN A 278 -2.91 -27.85 -11.80
C GLN A 278 -1.65 -27.19 -11.22
N ARG A 279 -1.67 -26.79 -9.95
CA ARG A 279 -0.49 -26.24 -9.25
C ARG A 279 0.66 -27.23 -9.14
N LEU A 280 0.37 -28.51 -8.88
CA LEU A 280 1.38 -29.56 -8.86
C LEU A 280 2.08 -29.68 -10.21
N LEU A 281 1.34 -29.59 -11.32
CA LEU A 281 1.90 -29.58 -12.66
C LEU A 281 2.80 -28.35 -12.89
N GLU A 282 2.35 -27.16 -12.52
CA GLU A 282 3.14 -25.93 -12.62
C GLU A 282 4.46 -26.03 -11.83
N PHE A 283 4.41 -26.55 -10.61
CA PHE A 283 5.60 -26.76 -9.78
C PHE A 283 6.53 -27.82 -10.37
N SER A 284 5.97 -28.92 -10.88
CA SER A 284 6.76 -29.96 -11.54
C SER A 284 7.49 -29.45 -12.78
N ALA A 285 6.90 -28.50 -13.53
CA ALA A 285 7.58 -27.84 -14.64
C ALA A 285 8.78 -27.02 -14.18
N GLY A 286 8.65 -26.30 -13.07
CA GLY A 286 9.76 -25.60 -12.43
C GLY A 286 10.87 -26.57 -11.98
N TRP A 287 10.50 -27.67 -11.32
CA TRP A 287 11.45 -28.67 -10.82
C TRP A 287 12.15 -29.44 -11.94
N ASN A 288 11.50 -29.68 -13.08
CA ASN A 288 12.07 -30.42 -14.22
C ASN A 288 13.20 -29.67 -14.93
N SER A 289 13.24 -28.33 -14.80
CA SER A 289 14.31 -27.50 -15.36
C SER A 289 15.69 -27.78 -14.75
N ASN A 290 15.73 -28.29 -13.52
CA ASN A 290 16.94 -28.58 -12.78
C ASN A 290 17.20 -30.10 -12.73
N SER A 291 18.39 -30.51 -13.15
CA SER A 291 18.79 -31.92 -13.16
C SER A 291 18.87 -32.58 -11.78
N ARG A 292 18.91 -31.83 -10.68
CA ARG A 292 18.90 -32.38 -9.31
C ARG A 292 17.50 -32.71 -8.80
N THR A 293 16.49 -32.02 -9.30
CA THR A 293 15.09 -32.13 -8.85
C THR A 293 14.20 -32.77 -9.91
N CYS A 294 14.81 -33.33 -10.97
CA CYS A 294 14.07 -33.91 -12.08
C CYS A 294 13.38 -35.22 -11.70
N HIS A 295 13.92 -35.98 -10.75
CA HIS A 295 13.32 -37.24 -10.33
C HIS A 295 11.93 -36.99 -9.71
N GLU A 296 11.84 -36.11 -8.73
CA GLU A 296 10.59 -35.78 -8.05
C GLU A 296 9.59 -35.11 -9.01
N ALA A 297 10.08 -34.28 -9.92
CA ALA A 297 9.28 -33.68 -10.98
C ALA A 297 8.64 -34.74 -11.89
N GLN A 298 9.43 -35.71 -12.36
CA GLN A 298 8.96 -36.76 -13.26
C GLN A 298 8.04 -37.74 -12.54
N CYS A 299 8.26 -38.05 -11.26
CA CYS A 299 7.32 -38.85 -10.46
C CYS A 299 5.96 -38.16 -10.32
N ALA A 300 5.95 -36.85 -10.00
CA ALA A 300 4.72 -36.07 -9.90
C ALA A 300 3.99 -35.97 -11.25
N LEU A 301 4.72 -35.72 -12.34
CA LEU A 301 4.17 -35.71 -13.71
C LEU A 301 3.61 -37.08 -14.11
N HIS A 302 4.32 -38.16 -13.82
CA HIS A 302 3.86 -39.51 -14.12
C HIS A 302 2.55 -39.83 -13.41
N ALA A 303 2.45 -39.52 -12.11
CA ALA A 303 1.21 -39.71 -11.35
C ALA A 303 0.06 -38.85 -11.91
N LEU A 304 0.31 -37.59 -12.28
CA LEU A 304 -0.69 -36.72 -12.92
C LEU A 304 -1.19 -37.28 -14.26
N LEU A 305 -0.27 -37.78 -15.09
CA LEU A 305 -0.60 -38.37 -16.40
C LEU A 305 -1.37 -39.69 -16.29
N LEU A 306 -1.24 -40.42 -15.18
CA LEU A 306 -2.03 -41.62 -14.90
C LEU A 306 -3.44 -41.30 -14.36
N VAL A 307 -3.62 -40.17 -13.69
CA VAL A 307 -4.90 -39.77 -13.09
C VAL A 307 -5.81 -39.06 -14.09
N ARG A 308 -5.25 -38.28 -15.03
CA ARG A 308 -6.01 -37.42 -15.95
C ARG A 308 -5.82 -37.82 -17.40
N THR A 309 -6.88 -37.63 -18.20
CA THR A 309 -6.78 -37.83 -19.65
C THR A 309 -6.05 -36.66 -20.31
N PRO A 310 -5.39 -36.86 -21.47
CA PRO A 310 -4.72 -35.78 -22.19
C PRO A 310 -5.63 -34.60 -22.52
N GLN A 311 -6.91 -34.86 -22.79
CA GLN A 311 -7.91 -33.82 -23.08
C GLN A 311 -8.18 -32.93 -21.85
N GLN A 312 -8.25 -33.51 -20.65
CA GLN A 312 -8.44 -32.77 -19.40
C GLN A 312 -7.23 -31.89 -19.09
N LEU A 313 -6.01 -32.41 -19.30
CA LEU A 313 -4.78 -31.64 -19.09
C LEU A 313 -4.66 -30.47 -20.07
N LEU A 314 -5.06 -30.65 -21.33
CA LEU A 314 -5.03 -29.58 -22.34
C LEU A 314 -6.09 -28.48 -22.14
N ALA A 315 -7.09 -28.74 -21.30
CA ALA A 315 -8.08 -27.74 -20.90
C ALA A 315 -7.50 -26.70 -19.94
N TRP A 316 -6.47 -27.06 -19.15
CA TRP A 316 -5.84 -26.13 -18.21
C TRP A 316 -4.99 -25.08 -18.95
N PRO A 317 -5.21 -23.77 -18.70
CA PRO A 317 -4.48 -22.71 -19.40
C PRO A 317 -2.99 -22.73 -19.08
N SER A 318 -2.60 -23.12 -17.87
CA SER A 318 -1.19 -23.18 -17.48
C SER A 318 -0.43 -24.33 -18.15
N VAL A 319 -1.09 -25.45 -18.48
CA VAL A 319 -0.44 -26.60 -19.13
C VAL A 319 0.11 -26.19 -20.50
N ARG A 320 -0.67 -25.46 -21.32
CA ARG A 320 -0.23 -25.04 -22.66
C ARG A 320 1.05 -24.21 -22.64
N ARG A 321 1.24 -23.40 -21.59
CA ARG A 321 2.45 -22.59 -21.40
C ARG A 321 3.67 -23.43 -21.03
N HIS A 322 3.48 -24.46 -20.21
CA HIS A 322 4.59 -25.25 -19.64
C HIS A 322 4.93 -26.51 -20.44
N LEU A 323 4.03 -27.01 -21.28
CA LEU A 323 4.17 -28.26 -22.02
C LEU A 323 5.39 -28.29 -22.97
N PRO A 324 5.71 -27.24 -23.75
CA PRO A 324 6.91 -27.24 -24.59
C PRO A 324 8.21 -27.35 -23.78
N ALA A 325 8.29 -26.63 -22.65
CA ALA A 325 9.43 -26.68 -21.75
C ALA A 325 9.55 -28.06 -21.09
N LEU A 326 8.42 -28.60 -20.59
CA LEU A 326 8.36 -29.94 -20.01
C LEU A 326 8.87 -31.00 -21.00
N LEU A 327 8.43 -30.95 -22.25
CA LEU A 327 8.85 -31.89 -23.30
C LEU A 327 10.36 -31.78 -23.56
N ALA A 328 10.86 -30.57 -23.81
CA ALA A 328 12.28 -30.35 -24.11
C ALA A 328 13.22 -30.81 -22.97
N PHE A 329 12.87 -30.51 -21.71
CA PHE A 329 13.65 -30.96 -20.56
C PHE A 329 13.55 -32.47 -20.34
N THR A 330 12.37 -33.06 -20.53
CA THR A 330 12.17 -34.51 -20.37
C THR A 330 12.96 -35.29 -21.42
N GLU A 331 12.94 -34.88 -22.68
CA GLU A 331 13.77 -35.49 -23.75
C GLU A 331 15.27 -35.40 -23.43
N ARG A 332 15.71 -34.27 -22.88
CA ARG A 332 17.11 -34.10 -22.47
C ARG A 332 17.50 -35.06 -21.35
N HIS A 333 16.62 -35.24 -20.36
CA HIS A 333 16.85 -36.21 -19.27
C HIS A 333 16.81 -37.65 -19.78
N GLU A 334 15.92 -37.97 -20.72
CA GLU A 334 15.84 -39.28 -21.35
C GLU A 334 17.14 -39.64 -22.10
N ARG A 335 17.65 -38.74 -22.95
CA ARG A 335 18.93 -38.93 -23.65
C ARG A 335 20.07 -39.18 -22.67
N ARG A 336 20.11 -38.45 -21.55
CA ARG A 336 21.10 -38.66 -20.49
C ARG A 336 20.94 -40.03 -19.83
N ALA A 337 19.72 -40.47 -19.56
CA ALA A 337 19.45 -41.78 -18.98
C ALA A 337 19.85 -42.93 -19.93
N GLN A 338 19.56 -42.81 -21.22
CA GLN A 338 19.95 -43.78 -22.25
C GLN A 338 21.48 -43.91 -22.35
N GLN A 339 22.21 -42.78 -22.35
CA GLN A 339 23.67 -42.79 -22.32
C GLN A 339 24.22 -43.50 -21.08
N LEU A 340 23.68 -43.20 -19.89
CA LEU A 340 24.08 -43.88 -18.64
C LEU A 340 23.78 -45.38 -18.67
N ALA A 341 22.65 -45.79 -19.25
CA ALA A 341 22.30 -47.19 -19.41
C ALA A 341 23.28 -47.94 -20.34
N ALA A 342 23.70 -47.30 -21.44
CA ALA A 342 24.71 -47.83 -22.34
C ALA A 342 26.07 -47.98 -21.64
N CYS A 343 26.54 -46.95 -20.92
CA CYS A 343 27.75 -47.03 -20.11
C CYS A 343 27.68 -48.15 -19.05
N ARG A 344 26.53 -48.29 -18.35
CA ARG A 344 26.32 -49.38 -17.39
C ARG A 344 26.45 -50.75 -18.04
N HIS A 345 25.96 -50.92 -19.26
CA HIS A 345 26.09 -52.18 -19.99
C HIS A 345 27.56 -52.49 -20.32
N LEU A 346 28.32 -51.51 -20.81
CA LEU A 346 29.76 -51.66 -21.07
C LEU A 346 30.54 -52.03 -19.80
N ILE A 347 30.25 -51.39 -18.66
CA ILE A 347 30.89 -51.71 -17.37
C ILE A 347 30.58 -53.15 -16.96
N ARG A 348 29.35 -53.64 -17.16
CA ARG A 348 28.99 -55.03 -16.87
C ARG A 348 29.74 -56.02 -17.74
N LEU A 349 29.96 -55.70 -19.02
CA LEU A 349 30.75 -56.55 -19.91
C LEU A 349 32.19 -56.66 -19.44
N LEU A 350 32.83 -55.53 -19.08
CA LEU A 350 34.17 -55.51 -18.50
C LEU A 350 34.25 -56.32 -17.20
N ALA A 351 33.24 -56.23 -16.33
CA ALA A 351 33.20 -56.97 -15.07
C ALA A 351 32.91 -58.48 -15.24
N ALA A 352 32.36 -58.89 -16.39
CA ALA A 352 32.03 -60.29 -16.68
C ALA A 352 33.16 -61.04 -17.41
N ASP A 353 34.21 -60.34 -17.84
CA ASP A 353 35.35 -60.93 -18.53
C ASP A 353 36.28 -61.59 -17.48
N PRO A 354 36.38 -62.94 -17.42
CA PRO A 354 37.11 -63.64 -16.36
C PRO A 354 38.64 -63.65 -16.56
N ALA A 355 39.16 -62.94 -17.56
CA ALA A 355 40.57 -62.91 -17.94
C ALA A 355 41.28 -61.56 -17.66
N ALA A 356 40.69 -60.70 -16.84
CA ALA A 356 41.32 -59.50 -16.28
C ALA A 356 41.81 -59.74 -14.85
#